data_AF-A0A7V1ECB3-F1
#
_entry.id   AF-A0A7V1ECB3-F1
#
_cell.length_a   1.000
_cell.length_b   1.000
_cell.length_c   1.000
_cell.angle_alpha   90.00
_cell.angle_beta   90.00
_cell.angle_gamma   90.00
#
_symmetry.space_group_name_H-M   'P 1'
#
loop_
_entity.id
_entity.type
_entity.pdbx_description
1 polymer ?
#
loop_
_entity_poly.entity_id
_entity_poly.type
_entity_poly.pdbx_seq_one_letter_code
_entity_poly.pdbx_strand_id
1 'polypeptide(L)'
;EIPLVLHGGSGIPDESFIKAIRLGICKINYFTGMSFAAVVRIKEFIKTDPKGYEWIAFEAKNAIRDVARERMRIFGSSGRG
;
A
#
# COMPACT_ATOMS: atom_id res chain seq x y z
N GLU A 1 -23.44 -1.35 -16.48
CA GLU A 1 -22.07 -1.92 -16.56
C GLU A 1 -21.67 -2.54 -15.23
N ILE A 2 -20.73 -3.48 -15.23
CA ILE A 2 -20.30 -4.22 -14.03
C ILE A 2 -18.87 -3.77 -13.65
N PRO A 3 -18.61 -3.28 -12.42
CA PRO A 3 -17.27 -2.87 -12.00
C PRO A 3 -16.27 -4.03 -11.99
N LEU A 4 -15.08 -3.82 -12.55
CA LEU A 4 -14.02 -4.84 -12.59
C LEU A 4 -13.06 -4.71 -11.39
N VAL A 5 -12.55 -5.87 -10.95
CA VAL A 5 -11.66 -6.00 -9.78
C VAL A 5 -10.32 -6.59 -10.21
N LEU A 6 -9.22 -5.96 -9.78
CA LEU A 6 -7.86 -6.49 -9.94
C LEU A 6 -7.40 -7.11 -8.62
N HIS A 7 -7.14 -8.41 -8.63
CA HIS A 7 -6.58 -9.14 -7.50
C HIS A 7 -5.05 -9.25 -7.62
N GLY A 8 -4.33 -9.10 -6.50
CA GLY A 8 -2.88 -9.34 -6.45
C GLY A 8 -2.01 -8.27 -7.10
N GLY A 9 -2.09 -7.01 -6.65
CA GLY A 9 -1.33 -5.91 -7.27
C GLY A 9 0.16 -5.76 -6.87
N SER A 10 0.66 -6.51 -5.90
CA SER A 10 2.01 -6.29 -5.37
C SER A 10 3.08 -6.73 -6.37
N GLY A 11 3.97 -5.81 -6.76
CA GLY A 11 5.01 -6.04 -7.79
C GLY A 11 4.60 -5.65 -9.22
N ILE A 12 3.35 -5.23 -9.43
CA ILE A 12 2.92 -4.65 -10.70
C ILE A 12 3.48 -3.22 -10.81
N PRO A 13 4.08 -2.83 -11.97
CA PRO A 13 4.52 -1.46 -12.21
C PRO A 13 3.37 -0.46 -12.15
N ASP A 14 3.65 0.75 -11.68
CA ASP A 14 2.64 1.81 -11.52
C ASP A 14 1.95 2.15 -12.86
N GLU A 15 2.66 2.13 -13.98
CA GLU A 15 2.06 2.39 -15.31
C GLU A 15 1.03 1.33 -15.69
N SER A 16 1.23 0.09 -15.25
CA SER A 16 0.30 -1.01 -15.51
C SER A 16 -1.01 -0.83 -14.74
N PHE A 17 -0.95 -0.31 -13.51
CA PHE A 17 -2.16 0.06 -12.76
C PHE A 17 -2.92 1.19 -13.45
N ILE A 18 -2.23 2.25 -13.86
CA ILE A 18 -2.84 3.39 -14.55
C ILE A 18 -3.52 2.91 -15.83
N LYS A 19 -2.87 2.04 -16.61
CA LYS A 19 -3.45 1.44 -17.81
C LYS A 19 -4.68 0.58 -17.49
N ALA A 20 -4.61 -0.29 -16.48
CA ALA A 20 -5.73 -1.16 -16.11
C ALA A 20 -6.96 -0.37 -15.64
N ILE A 21 -6.75 0.71 -14.88
CA ILE A 21 -7.84 1.61 -14.45
C ILE A 21 -8.51 2.26 -15.67
N ARG A 22 -7.73 2.76 -16.64
CA ARG A 22 -8.27 3.32 -17.90
C ARG A 22 -9.06 2.30 -18.72
N LEU A 23 -8.80 1.01 -18.54
CA LEU A 23 -9.48 -0.10 -19.20
C LEU A 23 -10.68 -0.66 -18.40
N GLY A 24 -11.05 -0.03 -17.27
CA GLY A 24 -12.28 -0.35 -16.53
C GLY A 24 -12.08 -1.03 -15.17
N ILE A 25 -10.85 -1.19 -14.67
CA ILE A 25 -10.63 -1.61 -13.27
C ILE A 25 -11.09 -0.52 -12.31
N CYS A 26 -12.00 -0.87 -11.41
CA CYS A 26 -12.59 0.04 -10.43
C CYS A 26 -12.19 -0.30 -8.98
N LYS A 27 -11.66 -1.50 -8.72
CA LYS A 27 -11.18 -1.93 -7.41
C LYS A 27 -9.88 -2.69 -7.52
N ILE A 28 -8.89 -2.31 -6.71
CA ILE A 28 -7.58 -2.95 -6.65
C ILE A 28 -7.38 -3.52 -5.24
N ASN A 29 -6.99 -4.79 -5.15
CA ASN A 29 -6.56 -5.41 -3.90
C ASN A 29 -5.02 -5.33 -3.79
N TYR A 30 -4.52 -4.69 -2.73
CA TYR A 30 -3.10 -4.50 -2.49
C TYR A 30 -2.79 -4.83 -1.03
N PHE A 31 -2.10 -5.95 -0.77
CA PHE A 31 -1.79 -6.39 0.60
C PHE A 31 -0.29 -6.58 0.78
N THR A 32 0.31 -7.50 0.02
CA THR A 32 1.70 -7.93 0.19
C THR A 32 2.70 -6.77 0.21
N GLY A 33 2.53 -5.78 -0.69
CA GLY A 33 3.38 -4.59 -0.71
C GLY A 33 3.31 -3.74 0.57
N MET A 34 2.11 -3.59 1.16
CA MET A 34 1.96 -2.88 2.44
C MET A 34 2.57 -3.67 3.59
N SER A 35 2.31 -4.98 3.65
CA SER A 35 2.84 -5.85 4.70
C SER A 35 4.37 -5.94 4.64
N PHE A 36 4.94 -5.99 3.44
CA PHE A 36 6.39 -5.98 3.25
C PHE A 36 7.02 -4.68 3.75
N ALA A 37 6.43 -3.52 3.41
CA ALA A 37 6.90 -2.22 3.88
C ALA A 37 6.86 -2.11 5.42
N ALA A 38 5.81 -2.64 6.05
CA ALA A 38 5.71 -2.70 7.50
C ALA A 38 6.85 -3.54 8.12
N VAL A 39 7.09 -4.74 7.60
CA VAL A 39 8.17 -5.63 8.09
C VAL A 39 9.54 -4.99 7.93
N VAL A 40 9.82 -4.36 6.79
CA VAL A 40 11.08 -3.64 6.55
C VAL A 40 11.24 -2.50 7.56
N ARG A 41 10.21 -1.67 7.75
CA ARG A 41 10.25 -0.57 8.71
C ARG A 41 10.51 -1.06 10.14
N ILE A 42 9.81 -2.10 10.57
CA ILE A 42 9.98 -2.69 11.92
C ILE A 42 11.42 -3.21 12.08
N LYS A 43 11.96 -3.93 11.09
CA LYS A 43 13.32 -4.46 11.13
C LYS A 43 14.37 -3.36 11.30
N GLU A 44 14.22 -2.24 10.60
CA GLU A 44 15.13 -1.11 10.75
C GLU A 44 14.93 -0.39 12.09
N PHE A 45 13.69 -0.15 12.49
CA PHE A 45 13.38 0.51 13.76
C PHE A 45 13.98 -0.23 14.97
N ILE A 46 13.84 -1.56 15.02
CA ILE A 46 14.37 -2.37 16.13
C ILE A 46 15.90 -2.32 16.19
N LYS A 47 16.60 -2.19 15.05
CA LYS A 47 18.06 -2.05 15.03
C LYS A 47 18.53 -0.70 15.57
N THR A 48 17.74 0.36 15.37
CA THR A 48 18.15 1.74 15.65
C THR A 48 17.62 2.31 16.97
N ASP A 49 16.43 1.89 17.41
CA ASP A 49 15.74 2.43 18.59
C ASP A 49 14.89 1.33 19.26
N PRO A 50 15.49 0.46 20.09
CA PRO A 50 14.80 -0.67 20.69
C PRO A 50 13.81 -0.19 21.77
N LYS A 51 12.58 0.12 21.34
CA LYS A 51 11.44 0.48 22.19
C LYS A 51 10.46 -0.67 22.35
N GLY A 52 9.49 -0.48 23.26
CA GLY A 52 8.42 -1.44 23.52
C GLY A 52 7.47 -1.65 22.33
N TYR A 53 6.64 -2.68 22.46
CA TYR A 53 5.67 -3.13 21.45
C TYR A 53 4.81 -2.01 20.84
N GLU A 54 4.39 -1.03 21.65
CA GLU A 54 3.56 0.09 21.19
C GLU A 54 4.22 0.89 20.05
N TRP A 55 5.54 1.11 20.15
CA TRP A 55 6.30 1.84 19.13
C TRP A 55 6.50 1.01 17.87
N ILE A 56 6.69 -0.30 18.01
CA ILE A 56 6.76 -1.23 16.87
C ILE A 56 5.44 -1.21 16.08
N ALA A 57 4.31 -1.30 16.79
CA ALA A 57 2.99 -1.25 16.16
C ALA A 57 2.73 0.12 15.50
N PHE A 58 3.17 1.21 16.14
CA PHE A 58 3.09 2.55 15.58
C PHE A 58 3.87 2.69 14.27
N GLU A 59 5.12 2.22 14.23
CA GLU A 59 5.95 2.28 13.02
C GLU A 59 5.42 1.39 11.89
N ALA A 60 4.90 0.21 12.22
CA ALA A 60 4.22 -0.66 11.27
C ALA A 60 3.01 0.06 10.62
N LYS A 61 2.17 0.69 11.45
CA LYS A 61 1.01 1.45 11.00
C LYS A 61 1.40 2.63 10.12
N ASN A 62 2.46 3.36 10.48
CA ASN A 62 2.97 4.46 9.67
C ASN A 62 3.45 3.98 8.30
N ALA A 63 4.23 2.90 8.23
CA ALA A 63 4.67 2.34 6.97
C ALA A 63 3.51 1.92 6.06
N ILE A 64 2.50 1.26 6.61
CA ILE A 64 1.28 0.88 5.87
C ILE A 64 0.56 2.13 5.36
N ARG A 65 0.37 3.14 6.22
CA ARG A 65 -0.29 4.40 5.87
C ARG A 65 0.42 5.12 4.74
N ASP A 66 1.75 5.17 4.77
CA ASP A 66 2.56 5.88 3.79
C ASP A 66 2.44 5.19 2.41
N VAL A 67 2.53 3.86 2.37
CA VAL A 67 2.28 3.08 1.13
C VAL A 67 0.84 3.27 0.66
N ALA A 68 -0.16 3.17 1.54
CA ALA A 68 -1.55 3.35 1.16
C ALA A 68 -1.80 4.72 0.52
N ARG A 69 -1.24 5.80 1.08
CA ARG A 69 -1.32 7.15 0.52
C ARG A 69 -0.69 7.24 -0.87
N GLU A 70 0.49 6.65 -1.05
CA GLU A 70 1.16 6.62 -2.35
C GLU A 70 0.30 5.85 -3.38
N ARG A 71 -0.19 4.67 -3.02
CA ARG A 71 -1.05 3.85 -3.89
C ARG A 71 -2.36 4.58 -4.24
N MET A 72 -2.98 5.30 -3.30
CA MET A 72 -4.16 6.13 -3.58
C MET A 72 -3.90 7.25 -4.60
N ARG A 73 -2.68 7.79 -4.65
CA ARG A 73 -2.31 8.79 -5.67
C ARG A 73 -2.16 8.13 -7.03
N ILE A 74 -1.44 7.01 -7.11
CA ILE A 74 -1.26 6.23 -8.34
C ILE A 74 -2.59 5.73 -8.90
N PHE A 75 -3.48 5.24 -8.03
CA PHE A 75 -4.80 4.74 -8.42
C PHE A 75 -5.82 5.86 -8.70
N GLY A 76 -5.46 7.12 -8.45
CA GLY A 76 -6.33 8.27 -8.70
C GLY A 76 -7.55 8.37 -7.77
N SER A 77 -7.51 7.78 -6.58
CA SER A 77 -8.60 7.82 -5.59
C SER A 77 -8.46 8.91 -4.53
N SER A 78 -7.34 9.63 -4.53
CA SER A 78 -7.09 10.72 -3.58
C SER A 78 -8.13 11.84 -3.71
N GLY A 79 -8.74 12.26 -2.60
CA GLY A 79 -9.71 13.37 -2.57
C GLY A 79 -11.08 13.05 -3.16
N ARG A 80 -11.42 11.77 -3.38
CA ARG A 80 -12.69 11.32 -3.98
C ARG A 80 -13.65 10.70 -2.94
N GLY A 81 -13.63 11.23 -1.72
CA GLY A 81 -14.50 10.80 -0.62
C GLY A 81 -15.89 11.39 -0.69
#